data_AF-A0A3R7XS03-F1
#
_entry.id   AF-A0A3R7XS03-F1
#
_cell.length_a   1.000
_cell.length_b   1.000
_cell.length_c   1.000
_cell.angle_alpha   90.00
_cell.angle_beta   90.00
_cell.angle_gamma   90.00
#
_symmetry.space_group_name_H-M   'P 1'
#
loop_
_entity.id
_entity.type
_entity.pdbx_description
1 polymer ?
#
loop_
_entity_poly.entity_id
_entity_poly.type
_entity_poly.pdbx_seq_one_letter_code
_entity_poly.pdbx_strand_id
1 'polypeptide(L)'
;MESMESSPLRSHRESVIVNAEELVDPLEMRVFQLSQELTQTDVALSDDEVITKLNMIAETIEEVETKFRKERSSPYRRDGHLIGNLLQELERNKSFYPMLEEKLSDLSTNRVKAATCRLLLATVPVNSRAIVQMLDVDEEMLERVCGLATDTDPGLRCYATGLLSVGLRDRSIADTVVNNETPVKLLKRARMYASKLEKERQQAVKYIQDHLSLATSRHKKVANTGAMKVTTPQRFSKRRHSDISNTATYGNDYTENDDADSGIEADEDEPAATIPSQPFVNNEDNIMESFDEDGSIVVPSPAHHEEDFKRLVMLELLYTLDCLGSMGEYVEIFAPALKEDIITTIITFLHSKNPAVLSHTMTLTSHFLAHKKFSFSLKAICRLSLPEKTAVDPIGL
;
A
#
# COMPACT_ATOMS: atom_id res chain seq x y z
N MET A 1 57.44 41.23 35.06
CA MET A 1 56.17 40.55 34.79
C MET A 1 55.39 41.44 33.86
N GLU A 2 54.91 40.88 32.75
CA GLU A 2 53.84 41.36 31.86
C GLU A 2 53.83 42.87 31.55
N SER A 3 54.59 43.37 30.57
CA SER A 3 54.43 43.25 29.10
C SER A 3 53.20 43.94 28.51
N MET A 4 53.46 44.96 27.67
CA MET A 4 52.47 45.73 26.92
C MET A 4 51.70 44.85 25.91
N GLU A 5 50.40 45.08 25.77
CA GLU A 5 49.69 44.83 24.51
C GLU A 5 49.23 46.15 23.89
N SER A 6 50.04 46.64 22.97
CA SER A 6 49.66 47.66 22.00
C SER A 6 48.77 47.06 20.91
N SER A 7 47.70 47.76 20.52
CA SER A 7 46.84 47.37 19.40
C SER A 7 47.63 47.20 18.09
N PRO A 8 47.31 46.17 17.27
CA PRO A 8 47.63 46.18 15.85
C PRO A 8 46.39 46.16 14.95
N LEU A 9 46.30 47.22 14.15
CA LEU A 9 45.97 47.22 12.72
C LEU A 9 44.77 46.39 12.19
N ARG A 10 43.82 47.13 11.59
CA ARG A 10 43.01 46.65 10.46
C ARG A 10 43.91 45.99 9.42
N SER A 11 43.69 44.70 9.17
CA SER A 11 44.19 44.01 7.98
C SER A 11 43.06 43.82 6.98
N HIS A 12 43.18 44.41 5.79
CA HIS A 12 42.35 44.06 4.64
C HIS A 12 42.87 42.73 4.06
N ARG A 13 42.02 41.69 4.05
CA ARG A 13 41.97 40.55 3.11
C ARG A 13 41.08 39.47 3.73
N GLU A 14 40.19 38.80 3.01
CA GLU A 14 39.66 39.02 1.67
C GLU A 14 38.14 38.88 1.80
N SER A 15 37.39 39.89 1.36
CA SER A 15 36.00 39.63 1.01
C SER A 15 36.04 38.72 -0.20
N VAL A 16 35.85 37.42 0.02
CA VAL A 16 35.43 36.52 -1.05
C VAL A 16 34.06 37.05 -1.47
N ILE A 17 34.07 37.93 -2.47
CA ILE A 17 32.91 38.21 -3.30
C ILE A 17 32.70 36.90 -4.05
N VAL A 18 31.96 35.98 -3.40
CA VAL A 18 31.28 34.92 -4.13
C VAL A 18 30.35 35.69 -5.07
N ASN A 19 30.64 35.67 -6.36
CA ASN A 19 29.78 36.29 -7.35
C ASN A 19 28.37 35.72 -7.12
N ALA A 20 27.37 36.58 -7.08
CA ALA A 20 25.96 36.18 -6.96
C ALA A 20 25.40 35.56 -8.26
N GLU A 21 26.29 35.04 -9.10
CA GLU A 21 26.05 33.88 -9.95
C GLU A 21 26.32 32.65 -9.07
N GLU A 22 25.38 32.37 -8.15
CA GLU A 22 25.43 31.15 -7.35
C GLU A 22 25.54 29.95 -8.31
N LEU A 23 26.45 29.01 -8.00
CA LEU A 23 26.60 27.80 -8.80
C LEU A 23 25.32 26.96 -8.67
N VAL A 24 24.37 27.17 -9.57
CA VAL A 24 23.19 26.31 -9.75
C VAL A 24 23.70 24.90 -9.98
N ASP A 25 23.18 23.94 -9.19
CA ASP A 25 23.64 22.57 -9.26
C ASP A 25 23.46 22.01 -10.68
N PRO A 26 24.40 21.24 -11.24
CA PRO A 26 24.24 20.64 -12.57
C PRO A 26 22.95 19.82 -12.72
N LEU A 27 22.43 19.23 -11.65
CA LEU A 27 21.14 18.52 -11.64
C LEU A 27 19.94 19.47 -11.65
N GLU A 28 20.02 20.64 -11.00
CA GLU A 28 19.00 21.70 -11.09
C GLU A 28 18.89 22.21 -12.53
N MET A 29 20.03 22.53 -13.16
CA MET A 29 20.06 22.93 -14.58
C MET A 29 19.51 21.84 -15.51
N ARG A 30 19.79 20.56 -15.24
CA ARG A 30 19.30 19.43 -16.04
C ARG A 30 17.79 19.23 -15.87
N VAL A 31 17.26 19.28 -14.65
CA VAL A 31 15.81 19.17 -14.38
C VAL A 31 15.06 20.35 -14.98
N PHE A 32 15.60 21.57 -14.87
CA PHE A 32 15.07 22.75 -15.55
C PHE A 32 14.97 22.52 -17.07
N GLN A 33 16.09 22.15 -17.73
CA GLN A 33 16.12 21.90 -19.18
C GLN A 33 15.13 20.82 -19.61
N LEU A 34 15.11 19.66 -18.94
CA LEU A 34 14.18 18.57 -19.25
C LEU A 34 12.71 18.99 -19.07
N SER A 35 12.39 19.77 -18.02
CA SER A 35 11.04 20.30 -17.81
C SER A 35 10.63 21.27 -18.92
N GLN A 36 11.54 22.13 -19.38
CA GLN A 36 11.28 23.08 -20.46
C GLN A 36 11.02 22.34 -21.77
N GLU A 37 11.88 21.39 -22.14
CA GLU A 37 11.72 20.56 -23.33
C GLU A 37 10.41 19.75 -23.35
N LEU A 38 9.96 19.24 -22.21
CA LEU A 38 8.69 18.53 -22.07
C LEU A 38 7.45 19.44 -22.19
N THR A 39 7.60 20.74 -21.93
CA THR A 39 6.50 21.72 -21.97
C THR A 39 6.50 22.63 -23.21
N GLN A 40 7.51 22.52 -24.09
CA GLN A 40 7.57 23.27 -25.33
C GLN A 40 6.59 22.71 -26.37
N THR A 41 5.68 23.56 -26.85
CA THR A 41 4.67 23.22 -27.86
C THR A 41 5.22 23.15 -29.29
N ASP A 42 6.39 23.73 -29.53
CA ASP A 42 6.89 24.02 -30.88
C ASP A 42 7.66 22.83 -31.49
N VAL A 43 7.99 21.82 -30.68
CA VAL A 43 8.69 20.60 -31.09
C VAL A 43 7.89 19.38 -30.65
N ALA A 44 7.32 18.65 -31.60
CA ALA A 44 6.64 17.39 -31.32
C ALA A 44 7.67 16.31 -30.96
N LEU A 45 7.80 16.00 -29.66
CA LEU A 45 8.58 14.86 -29.16
C LEU A 45 7.87 13.55 -29.47
N SER A 46 8.64 12.50 -29.75
CA SER A 46 8.13 11.13 -29.81
C SER A 46 7.82 10.55 -28.42
N ASP A 47 6.93 9.57 -28.34
CA ASP A 47 6.60 8.87 -27.08
C ASP A 47 7.85 8.37 -26.33
N ASP A 48 8.83 7.78 -27.03
CA ASP A 48 10.06 7.27 -26.40
C ASP A 48 10.95 8.41 -25.87
N GLU A 49 10.99 9.58 -26.52
CA GLU A 49 11.68 10.76 -25.99
C GLU A 49 10.97 11.32 -24.75
N VAL A 50 9.62 11.37 -24.76
CA VAL A 50 8.82 11.78 -23.60
C VAL A 50 9.04 10.82 -22.43
N ILE A 51 8.93 9.50 -22.65
CA ILE A 51 9.18 8.46 -21.64
C ILE A 51 10.59 8.59 -21.06
N THR A 52 11.59 8.81 -21.91
CA THR A 52 12.99 8.95 -21.48
C THR A 52 13.15 10.18 -20.59
N LYS A 53 12.71 11.36 -21.04
CA LYS A 53 12.84 12.61 -20.28
C LYS A 53 12.06 12.58 -18.95
N LEU A 54 10.85 12.03 -18.94
CA LEU A 54 10.05 11.86 -17.72
C LEU A 54 10.78 10.98 -16.68
N ASN A 55 11.30 9.82 -17.10
CA ASN A 55 12.03 8.93 -16.20
C ASN A 55 13.37 9.52 -15.75
N MET A 56 14.10 10.25 -16.60
CA MET A 56 15.34 10.94 -16.21
C MET A 56 15.11 11.95 -15.08
N ILE A 57 14.00 12.71 -15.12
CA ILE A 57 13.63 13.62 -14.01
C ILE A 57 13.27 12.79 -12.76
N ALA A 58 12.45 11.74 -12.91
CA ALA A 58 12.01 10.90 -11.80
C ALA A 58 13.21 10.26 -11.05
N GLU A 59 14.12 9.62 -11.80
CA GLU A 59 15.33 9.00 -11.28
C GLU A 59 16.25 10.01 -10.58
N THR A 60 16.45 11.21 -11.17
CA THR A 60 17.23 12.29 -10.54
C THR A 60 16.65 12.69 -9.18
N ILE A 61 15.31 12.81 -9.08
CA ILE A 61 14.61 13.17 -7.83
C ILE A 61 14.67 12.01 -6.81
N GLU A 62 14.43 10.77 -7.25
CA GLU A 62 14.50 9.56 -6.43
C GLU A 62 15.90 9.35 -5.82
N GLU A 63 16.96 9.53 -6.61
CA GLU A 63 18.34 9.48 -6.15
C GLU A 63 18.64 10.54 -5.09
N VAL A 64 18.28 11.79 -5.34
CA VAL A 64 18.60 12.92 -4.46
C VAL A 64 17.79 12.84 -3.15
N GLU A 65 16.52 12.45 -3.19
CA GLU A 65 15.75 12.14 -1.97
C GLU A 65 16.34 10.93 -1.21
N THR A 66 16.86 9.93 -1.91
CA THR A 66 17.54 8.78 -1.29
C THR A 66 18.85 9.19 -0.59
N LYS A 67 19.66 10.03 -1.23
CA LYS A 67 20.88 10.62 -0.64
C LYS A 67 20.52 11.46 0.60
N PHE A 68 19.54 12.36 0.47
CA PHE A 68 19.04 13.18 1.58
C PHE A 68 18.57 12.36 2.80
N ARG A 69 17.81 11.27 2.59
CA ARG A 69 17.36 10.37 3.67
C ARG A 69 18.49 9.57 4.33
N LYS A 70 19.55 9.22 3.58
CA LYS A 70 20.73 8.51 4.11
C LYS A 70 21.59 9.43 4.97
N GLU A 71 21.80 10.66 4.53
CA GLU A 71 22.59 11.66 5.25
C GLU A 71 21.91 12.21 6.50
N ARG A 72 20.56 12.22 6.54
CA ARG A 72 19.79 12.89 7.60
C ARG A 72 18.61 12.06 8.09
N SER A 73 18.69 11.65 9.36
CA SER A 73 17.73 10.77 10.05
C SER A 73 16.57 11.49 10.76
N SER A 74 16.41 12.80 10.55
CA SER A 74 15.41 13.66 11.22
C SER A 74 14.60 14.45 10.18
N PRO A 75 13.30 14.74 10.41
CA PRO A 75 12.45 15.46 9.46
C PRO A 75 12.82 16.95 9.39
N TYR A 76 13.94 17.24 8.76
CA TYR A 76 14.31 18.60 8.36
C TYR A 76 13.44 19.07 7.20
N ARG A 77 13.25 20.40 7.11
CA ARG A 77 12.67 21.01 5.92
C ARG A 77 13.56 20.72 4.71
N ARG A 78 12.95 20.50 3.55
CA ARG A 78 13.67 20.31 2.27
C ARG A 78 14.17 21.63 1.69
N ASP A 79 13.65 22.76 2.17
CA ASP A 79 14.10 24.13 1.86
C ASP A 79 15.62 24.26 2.05
N GLY A 80 16.34 24.73 1.01
CA GLY A 80 17.80 24.87 1.05
C GLY A 80 18.59 23.56 0.89
N HIS A 81 17.93 22.48 0.48
CA HIS A 81 18.57 21.24 0.03
C HIS A 81 18.27 21.00 -1.45
N LEU A 82 19.18 20.30 -2.13
CA LEU A 82 19.07 19.99 -3.56
C LEU A 82 17.71 19.41 -3.92
N ILE A 83 17.16 18.47 -3.12
CA ILE A 83 15.81 17.92 -3.34
C ILE A 83 14.71 19.00 -3.34
N GLY A 84 14.81 20.00 -2.46
CA GLY A 84 13.88 21.13 -2.43
C GLY A 84 14.05 22.04 -3.65
N ASN A 85 15.30 22.30 -4.06
CA ASN A 85 15.60 23.13 -5.22
C ASN A 85 15.10 22.48 -6.53
N LEU A 86 15.35 21.18 -6.74
CA LEU A 86 14.87 20.42 -7.90
C LEU A 86 13.34 20.48 -8.02
N LEU A 87 12.62 20.32 -6.90
CA LEU A 87 11.16 20.38 -6.88
C LEU A 87 10.64 21.80 -7.08
N GLN A 88 11.38 22.81 -6.59
CA GLN A 88 11.08 24.23 -6.85
C GLN A 88 11.30 24.61 -8.33
N GLU A 89 12.28 24.04 -9.03
CA GLU A 89 12.44 24.22 -10.49
C GLU A 89 11.24 23.68 -11.27
N LEU A 90 10.70 22.52 -10.88
CA LEU A 90 9.47 22.00 -11.49
C LEU A 90 8.26 22.89 -11.20
N GLU A 91 8.12 23.44 -10.00
CA GLU A 91 7.05 24.39 -9.63
C GLU A 91 7.18 25.76 -10.33
N ARG A 92 8.42 26.21 -10.62
CA ARG A 92 8.67 27.43 -11.42
C ARG A 92 8.09 27.28 -12.84
N ASN A 93 8.14 26.08 -13.42
CA ASN A 93 7.50 25.78 -14.69
C ASN A 93 5.99 25.49 -14.51
N LYS A 94 5.17 26.54 -14.54
CA LYS A 94 3.71 26.46 -14.36
C LYS A 94 2.98 25.52 -15.33
N SER A 95 3.56 25.23 -16.49
CA SER A 95 2.99 24.31 -17.48
C SER A 95 3.31 22.84 -17.20
N PHE A 96 4.23 22.55 -16.28
CA PHE A 96 4.75 21.20 -16.04
C PHE A 96 3.69 20.25 -15.47
N TYR A 97 3.06 20.60 -14.35
CA TYR A 97 2.01 19.74 -13.76
C TYR A 97 0.77 19.58 -14.67
N PRO A 98 0.22 20.63 -15.31
CA PRO A 98 -0.84 20.48 -16.31
C PRO A 98 -0.45 19.58 -17.49
N MET A 99 0.81 19.60 -17.92
CA MET A 99 1.30 18.67 -18.95
C MET A 99 1.31 17.22 -18.44
N LEU A 100 1.71 16.96 -17.19
CA LEU A 100 1.62 15.61 -16.61
C LEU A 100 0.16 15.13 -16.51
N GLU A 101 -0.77 15.98 -16.08
CA GLU A 101 -2.22 15.69 -16.08
C GLU A 101 -2.73 15.32 -17.48
N GLU A 102 -2.35 16.09 -18.52
CA GLU A 102 -2.67 15.79 -19.91
C GLU A 102 -2.09 14.42 -20.36
N LYS A 103 -0.88 14.06 -19.92
CA LYS A 103 -0.26 12.76 -20.23
C LYS A 103 -0.85 11.58 -19.46
N LEU A 104 -1.72 11.81 -18.46
CA LEU A 104 -2.55 10.75 -17.88
C LEU A 104 -3.84 10.48 -18.67
N SER A 105 -4.23 11.38 -19.59
CA SER A 105 -5.44 11.22 -20.43
C SER A 105 -5.37 10.00 -21.36
N ASP A 106 -6.54 9.58 -21.86
CA ASP A 106 -6.69 8.35 -22.64
C ASP A 106 -6.05 8.37 -24.03
N LEU A 107 -5.58 9.54 -24.48
CA LEU A 107 -4.83 9.71 -25.72
C LEU A 107 -3.36 9.24 -25.60
N SER A 108 -2.82 9.14 -24.38
CA SER A 108 -1.42 8.75 -24.14
C SER A 108 -1.23 7.24 -24.02
N THR A 109 -0.11 6.72 -24.51
CA THR A 109 0.21 5.28 -24.40
C THR A 109 0.47 4.86 -22.96
N ASN A 110 0.25 3.58 -22.63
CA ASN A 110 0.45 3.06 -21.27
C ASN A 110 1.88 3.25 -20.73
N ARG A 111 2.89 3.29 -21.60
CA ARG A 111 4.29 3.57 -21.21
C ARG A 111 4.49 5.04 -20.83
N VAL A 112 3.92 5.98 -21.59
CA VAL A 112 3.90 7.41 -21.22
C VAL A 112 3.17 7.59 -19.89
N LYS A 113 1.96 7.02 -19.73
CA LYS A 113 1.21 7.06 -18.46
C LYS A 113 2.03 6.51 -17.29
N ALA A 114 2.74 5.40 -17.47
CA ALA A 114 3.58 4.81 -16.42
C ALA A 114 4.73 5.72 -15.99
N ALA A 115 5.44 6.33 -16.95
CA ALA A 115 6.51 7.28 -16.69
C ALA A 115 5.98 8.56 -15.98
N THR A 116 4.81 9.05 -16.40
CA THR A 116 4.11 10.17 -15.77
C THR A 116 3.73 9.84 -14.32
N CYS A 117 3.13 8.68 -14.06
CA CYS A 117 2.78 8.26 -12.71
C CYS A 117 4.01 8.12 -11.79
N ARG A 118 5.13 7.59 -12.31
CA ARG A 118 6.40 7.51 -11.56
C ARG A 118 6.93 8.90 -11.24
N LEU A 119 6.94 9.82 -12.21
CA LEU A 119 7.44 11.18 -11.99
C LEU A 119 6.60 11.93 -10.95
N LEU A 120 5.27 11.82 -11.01
CA LEU A 120 4.38 12.35 -9.96
C LEU A 120 4.70 11.71 -8.60
N LEU A 121 4.92 10.39 -8.53
CA LEU A 121 5.34 9.71 -7.31
C LEU A 121 6.69 10.21 -6.76
N ALA A 122 7.65 10.52 -7.63
CA ALA A 122 8.94 11.07 -7.22
C ALA A 122 8.80 12.45 -6.54
N THR A 123 7.80 13.26 -6.91
CA THR A 123 7.55 14.58 -6.29
C THR A 123 6.77 14.55 -4.97
N VAL A 124 6.15 13.41 -4.61
CA VAL A 124 5.38 13.19 -3.36
C VAL A 124 6.03 13.75 -2.08
N PRO A 125 7.36 13.68 -1.85
CA PRO A 125 8.00 14.22 -0.65
C PRO A 125 7.77 15.72 -0.40
N VAL A 126 7.33 16.48 -1.41
CA VAL A 126 6.86 17.87 -1.27
C VAL A 126 5.44 18.03 -1.83
N ASN A 127 5.15 17.45 -3.01
CA ASN A 127 3.93 17.69 -3.78
C ASN A 127 2.81 16.66 -3.60
N SER A 128 2.82 15.91 -2.49
CA SER A 128 1.69 15.03 -2.12
C SER A 128 0.34 15.73 -2.12
N ARG A 129 0.27 17.01 -1.71
CA ARG A 129 -0.96 17.80 -1.74
C ARG A 129 -1.45 18.11 -3.17
N ALA A 130 -0.55 18.33 -4.11
CA ALA A 130 -0.92 18.58 -5.50
C ALA A 130 -1.57 17.34 -6.13
N ILE A 131 -1.03 16.15 -5.84
CA ILE A 131 -1.60 14.86 -6.28
C ILE A 131 -2.99 14.63 -5.65
N VAL A 132 -3.17 14.93 -4.37
CA VAL A 132 -4.49 14.89 -3.72
C VAL A 132 -5.45 15.86 -4.42
N GLN A 133 -5.05 17.10 -4.69
CA GLN A 133 -5.91 18.09 -5.35
C GLN A 133 -6.29 17.68 -6.79
N MET A 134 -5.35 17.10 -7.54
CA MET A 134 -5.59 16.55 -8.88
C MET A 134 -6.66 15.44 -8.87
N LEU A 135 -6.67 14.60 -7.83
CA LEU A 135 -7.62 13.48 -7.67
C LEU A 135 -8.94 13.87 -6.99
N ASP A 136 -8.98 14.94 -6.21
CA ASP A 136 -10.16 15.42 -5.47
C ASP A 136 -11.02 16.39 -6.31
N VAL A 137 -10.40 17.15 -7.22
CA VAL A 137 -11.08 18.15 -8.05
C VAL A 137 -11.66 17.56 -9.35
N ASP A 138 -11.03 16.52 -9.88
CA ASP A 138 -11.43 15.85 -11.14
C ASP A 138 -11.82 14.39 -10.86
N GLU A 139 -13.14 14.14 -10.77
CA GLU A 139 -13.71 12.81 -10.59
C GLU A 139 -13.37 11.87 -11.75
N GLU A 140 -13.24 12.36 -12.99
CA GLU A 140 -12.84 11.55 -14.15
C GLU A 140 -11.36 11.14 -14.04
N MET A 141 -10.50 12.02 -13.52
CA MET A 141 -9.10 11.67 -13.22
C MET A 141 -9.00 10.61 -12.13
N LEU A 142 -9.83 10.70 -11.08
CA LEU A 142 -9.88 9.69 -10.02
C LEU A 142 -10.37 8.34 -10.54
N GLU A 143 -11.45 8.31 -11.32
CA GLU A 143 -11.94 7.07 -11.96
C GLU A 143 -10.88 6.47 -12.89
N ARG A 144 -10.23 7.31 -13.71
CA ARG A 144 -9.13 6.89 -14.58
C ARG A 144 -7.99 6.28 -13.76
N VAL A 145 -7.49 6.94 -12.72
CA VAL A 145 -6.40 6.42 -11.86
C VAL A 145 -6.82 5.14 -11.14
N CYS A 146 -8.09 4.98 -10.76
CA CYS A 146 -8.60 3.71 -10.24
C CYS A 146 -8.50 2.58 -11.29
N GLY A 147 -8.92 2.82 -12.54
CA GLY A 147 -8.77 1.86 -13.63
C GLY A 147 -7.31 1.52 -13.95
N LEU A 148 -6.43 2.53 -13.99
CA LEU A 148 -4.98 2.35 -14.15
C LEU A 148 -4.39 1.54 -13.00
N ALA A 149 -4.85 1.74 -11.76
CA ALA A 149 -4.41 0.98 -10.59
C ALA A 149 -4.94 -0.46 -10.56
N THR A 150 -5.86 -0.87 -11.43
CA THR A 150 -6.50 -2.19 -11.39
C THR A 150 -6.14 -3.14 -12.52
N ASP A 151 -6.40 -2.78 -13.77
CA ASP A 151 -6.54 -3.75 -14.87
C ASP A 151 -5.50 -3.58 -16.01
N THR A 152 -4.47 -2.73 -15.81
CA THR A 152 -3.45 -2.44 -16.83
C THR A 152 -2.15 -3.25 -16.66
N ASP A 153 -1.19 -3.00 -17.56
CA ASP A 153 0.18 -3.52 -17.53
C ASP A 153 0.88 -3.31 -16.18
N PRO A 154 1.75 -4.23 -15.71
CA PRO A 154 2.37 -4.16 -14.38
C PRO A 154 3.08 -2.84 -14.06
N GLY A 155 3.80 -2.24 -15.02
CA GLY A 155 4.53 -0.98 -14.81
C GLY A 155 3.59 0.17 -14.45
N LEU A 156 2.62 0.42 -15.33
CA LEU A 156 1.57 1.41 -15.13
C LEU A 156 0.77 1.14 -13.85
N ARG A 157 0.37 -0.11 -13.64
CA ARG A 157 -0.47 -0.53 -12.51
C ARG A 157 0.21 -0.34 -11.16
N CYS A 158 1.51 -0.61 -11.08
CA CYS A 158 2.33 -0.32 -9.90
C CYS A 158 2.30 1.17 -9.54
N TYR A 159 2.67 2.05 -10.47
CA TYR A 159 2.75 3.48 -10.18
C TYR A 159 1.38 4.13 -10.01
N ALA A 160 0.34 3.70 -10.74
CA ALA A 160 -1.03 4.15 -10.52
C ALA A 160 -1.57 3.72 -9.15
N THR A 161 -1.26 2.50 -8.69
CA THR A 161 -1.57 2.07 -7.32
C THR A 161 -0.84 2.95 -6.29
N GLY A 162 0.39 3.38 -6.58
CA GLY A 162 1.11 4.33 -5.74
C GLY A 162 0.46 5.73 -5.69
N LEU A 163 0.03 6.28 -6.82
CA LEU A 163 -0.70 7.56 -6.83
C LEU A 163 -2.00 7.45 -6.02
N LEU A 164 -2.73 6.35 -6.21
CA LEU A 164 -3.93 6.06 -5.42
C LEU A 164 -3.62 5.94 -3.92
N SER A 165 -2.47 5.37 -3.52
CA SER A 165 -2.07 5.27 -2.10
C SER A 165 -1.66 6.61 -1.47
N VAL A 166 -1.33 7.60 -2.30
CA VAL A 166 -1.17 9.01 -1.88
C VAL A 166 -2.53 9.69 -1.78
N GLY A 167 -3.40 9.54 -2.79
CA GLY A 167 -4.75 10.11 -2.83
C GLY A 167 -5.65 9.65 -1.69
N LEU A 168 -5.71 8.34 -1.42
CA LEU A 168 -6.53 7.72 -0.37
C LEU A 168 -6.18 8.16 1.06
N ARG A 169 -5.12 8.96 1.25
CA ARG A 169 -4.80 9.59 2.55
C ARG A 169 -5.74 10.76 2.84
N ASP A 170 -6.31 11.36 1.81
CA ASP A 170 -7.44 12.28 1.98
C ASP A 170 -8.76 11.50 2.08
N ARG A 171 -9.65 12.03 2.90
CA ARG A 171 -10.91 11.38 3.24
C ARG A 171 -11.91 11.46 2.09
N SER A 172 -11.99 12.58 1.37
CA SER A 172 -12.94 12.75 0.26
C SER A 172 -12.72 11.72 -0.85
N ILE A 173 -11.45 11.55 -1.25
CA ILE A 173 -11.04 10.53 -2.23
C ILE A 173 -11.36 9.12 -1.71
N ALA A 174 -11.06 8.84 -0.44
CA ALA A 174 -11.38 7.54 0.16
C ALA A 174 -12.89 7.26 0.24
N ASP A 175 -13.71 8.23 0.68
CA ASP A 175 -15.18 8.16 0.72
C ASP A 175 -15.75 7.80 -0.68
N THR A 176 -15.15 8.32 -1.77
CA THR A 176 -15.53 7.95 -3.16
C THR A 176 -15.05 6.55 -3.56
N VAL A 177 -13.78 6.21 -3.34
CA VAL A 177 -13.17 4.96 -3.84
C VAL A 177 -13.71 3.70 -3.13
N VAL A 178 -14.04 3.78 -1.83
CA VAL A 178 -14.55 2.59 -1.10
C VAL A 178 -15.89 2.06 -1.64
N ASN A 179 -16.61 2.87 -2.41
CA ASN A 179 -17.92 2.53 -2.98
C ASN A 179 -17.86 1.90 -4.39
N ASN A 180 -16.67 1.77 -5.00
CA ASN A 180 -16.50 1.18 -6.33
C ASN A 180 -15.78 -0.20 -6.29
N GLU A 181 -15.39 -0.77 -7.43
CA GLU A 181 -14.76 -2.10 -7.49
C GLU A 181 -13.29 -2.15 -7.05
N THR A 182 -12.61 -1.00 -7.00
CA THR A 182 -11.17 -0.87 -6.76
C THR A 182 -10.71 -1.55 -5.46
N PRO A 183 -11.39 -1.39 -4.31
CA PRO A 183 -11.04 -2.09 -3.07
C PRO A 183 -11.06 -3.62 -3.25
N VAL A 184 -12.01 -4.16 -4.02
CA VAL A 184 -12.13 -5.61 -4.27
C VAL A 184 -10.96 -6.10 -5.13
N LYS A 185 -10.59 -5.35 -6.17
CA LYS A 185 -9.45 -5.67 -7.04
C LYS A 185 -8.12 -5.60 -6.26
N LEU A 186 -7.96 -4.61 -5.37
CA LEU A 186 -6.81 -4.49 -4.47
C LEU A 186 -6.74 -5.64 -3.43
N LEU A 187 -7.86 -6.02 -2.82
CA LEU A 187 -7.95 -7.15 -1.89
C LEU A 187 -7.54 -8.47 -2.56
N LYS A 188 -8.08 -8.75 -3.77
CA LYS A 188 -7.68 -9.90 -4.58
C LYS A 188 -6.18 -9.89 -4.90
N ARG A 189 -5.61 -8.72 -5.19
CA ARG A 189 -4.16 -8.58 -5.45
C ARG A 189 -3.31 -8.84 -4.21
N ALA A 190 -3.68 -8.30 -3.05
CA ALA A 190 -3.00 -8.58 -1.79
C ALA A 190 -3.03 -10.10 -1.47
N ARG A 191 -4.19 -10.75 -1.64
CA ARG A 191 -4.35 -12.19 -1.51
C ARG A 191 -3.47 -12.98 -2.50
N MET A 192 -3.35 -12.51 -3.75
CA MET A 192 -2.48 -13.10 -4.78
C MET A 192 -0.98 -13.00 -4.41
N TYR A 193 -0.53 -11.90 -3.79
CA TYR A 193 0.84 -11.83 -3.28
C TYR A 193 1.05 -12.77 -2.10
N ALA A 194 0.11 -12.85 -1.15
CA ALA A 194 0.17 -13.80 -0.04
C ALA A 194 0.19 -15.27 -0.52
N SER A 195 -0.53 -15.62 -1.59
CA SER A 195 -0.49 -16.97 -2.15
C SER A 195 0.84 -17.34 -2.81
N LYS A 196 1.63 -16.36 -3.26
CA LYS A 196 3.00 -16.56 -3.79
C LYS A 196 4.05 -16.75 -2.68
N LEU A 197 3.76 -16.33 -1.44
CA LEU A 197 4.62 -16.52 -0.28
C LEU A 197 4.35 -17.86 0.41
N GLU A 198 4.58 -18.97 -0.29
CA GLU A 198 4.10 -20.30 0.15
C GLU A 198 4.66 -20.75 1.51
N LYS A 199 5.91 -20.39 1.86
CA LYS A 199 6.51 -20.73 3.16
C LYS A 199 5.82 -19.96 4.30
N GLU A 200 5.65 -18.67 4.13
CA GLU A 200 4.97 -17.77 5.07
C GLU A 200 3.48 -18.13 5.19
N ARG A 201 2.83 -18.50 4.08
CA ARG A 201 1.43 -18.94 4.04
C ARG A 201 1.23 -20.26 4.79
N GLN A 202 2.14 -21.23 4.63
CA GLN A 202 2.11 -22.47 5.40
C GLN A 202 2.30 -22.21 6.91
N GLN A 203 3.18 -21.28 7.28
CA GLN A 203 3.34 -20.86 8.67
C GLN A 203 2.06 -20.19 9.21
N ALA A 204 1.44 -19.29 8.44
CA ALA A 204 0.20 -18.62 8.80
C ALA A 204 -0.98 -19.60 8.97
N VAL A 205 -1.19 -20.51 8.01
CA VAL A 205 -2.25 -21.54 8.09
C VAL A 205 -2.05 -22.43 9.31
N LYS A 206 -0.81 -22.88 9.56
CA LYS A 206 -0.49 -23.67 10.75
C LYS A 206 -0.76 -22.88 12.04
N TYR A 207 -0.32 -21.62 12.11
CA TYR A 207 -0.54 -20.75 13.26
C TYR A 207 -2.04 -20.55 13.56
N ILE A 208 -2.85 -20.30 12.53
CA ILE A 208 -4.31 -20.19 12.63
C ILE A 208 -4.92 -21.50 13.16
N GLN A 209 -4.54 -22.65 12.59
CA GLN A 209 -5.07 -23.95 12.98
C GLN A 209 -4.70 -24.33 14.42
N ASP A 210 -3.44 -24.16 14.80
CA ASP A 210 -2.93 -24.45 16.15
C ASP A 210 -3.71 -23.63 17.20
N HIS A 211 -3.88 -22.32 16.96
CA HIS A 211 -4.56 -21.43 17.91
C HIS A 211 -6.09 -21.62 17.99
N LEU A 212 -6.76 -21.93 16.87
CA LEU A 212 -8.19 -22.29 16.88
C LEU A 212 -8.44 -23.63 17.61
N SER A 213 -7.54 -24.60 17.48
CA SER A 213 -7.62 -25.88 18.20
C SER A 213 -7.47 -25.70 19.72
N LEU A 214 -6.58 -24.78 20.16
CA LEU A 214 -6.38 -24.45 21.56
C LEU A 214 -7.59 -23.71 22.16
N ALA A 215 -8.28 -22.88 21.38
CA ALA A 215 -9.51 -22.22 21.81
C ALA A 215 -10.64 -23.24 22.09
N THR A 216 -10.89 -24.17 21.16
CA THR A 216 -11.95 -25.18 21.27
C THR A 216 -11.65 -26.24 22.34
N SER A 217 -10.40 -26.68 22.48
CA SER A 217 -9.97 -27.64 23.50
C SER A 217 -10.25 -27.16 24.94
N ARG A 218 -10.03 -25.87 25.23
CA ARG A 218 -10.29 -25.29 26.57
C ARG A 218 -11.78 -25.27 26.93
N HIS A 219 -12.68 -25.00 25.97
CA HIS A 219 -14.13 -25.08 26.23
C HIS A 219 -14.61 -26.50 26.55
N LYS A 220 -13.98 -27.53 25.97
CA LYS A 220 -14.33 -28.93 26.27
C LYS A 220 -13.87 -29.38 27.68
N LYS A 221 -12.86 -28.73 28.25
CA LYS A 221 -12.31 -29.08 29.59
C LYS A 221 -13.16 -28.57 30.76
N VAL A 222 -13.99 -27.54 30.56
CA VAL A 222 -14.90 -27.00 31.60
C VAL A 222 -16.18 -27.84 31.75
N ALA A 223 -16.58 -28.59 30.72
CA ALA A 223 -17.80 -29.40 30.74
C ALA A 223 -17.66 -30.77 31.44
N ASN A 224 -16.43 -31.19 31.81
CA ASN A 224 -16.13 -32.58 32.19
C ASN A 224 -15.77 -32.81 33.66
N THR A 225 -15.96 -31.82 34.54
CA THR A 225 -15.82 -31.97 36.00
C THR A 225 -17.16 -31.73 36.70
N GLY A 226 -18.05 -32.72 36.64
CA GLY A 226 -19.40 -32.58 37.21
C GLY A 226 -20.30 -33.82 37.18
N ALA A 227 -19.75 -35.03 36.95
CA ALA A 227 -20.54 -36.27 36.92
C ALA A 227 -20.86 -36.79 38.34
N MET A 228 -21.71 -36.07 39.09
CA MET A 228 -22.37 -36.65 40.27
C MET A 228 -23.76 -37.17 39.91
N LYS A 229 -23.89 -38.48 40.05
CA LYS A 229 -25.05 -39.32 39.73
C LYS A 229 -26.16 -39.12 40.78
N VAL A 230 -27.26 -38.47 40.41
CA VAL A 230 -28.51 -38.46 41.23
C VAL A 230 -29.71 -38.76 40.34
N THR A 231 -30.51 -39.74 40.77
CA THR A 231 -31.70 -40.26 40.07
C THR A 231 -32.94 -39.38 40.21
N THR A 232 -33.79 -39.43 39.19
CA THR A 232 -35.12 -38.81 39.06
C THR A 232 -36.10 -39.22 40.17
N PRO A 233 -37.18 -38.43 40.42
CA PRO A 233 -38.46 -38.76 39.76
C PRO A 233 -39.35 -37.57 39.33
N GLN A 234 -40.36 -37.86 38.50
CA GLN A 234 -41.35 -36.93 37.94
C GLN A 234 -42.39 -36.42 38.97
N ARG A 235 -42.99 -35.23 38.72
CA ARG A 235 -44.46 -35.08 38.60
C ARG A 235 -44.95 -33.68 38.12
N PHE A 236 -45.75 -33.72 37.05
CA PHE A 236 -46.93 -32.89 36.71
C PHE A 236 -47.26 -31.59 37.51
N SER A 237 -47.51 -30.46 36.81
CA SER A 237 -48.90 -30.01 36.49
C SER A 237 -49.07 -28.63 35.79
N LYS A 238 -49.74 -28.65 34.63
CA LYS A 238 -50.82 -27.76 34.14
C LYS A 238 -50.62 -26.24 33.85
N ARG A 239 -50.84 -25.94 32.56
CA ARG A 239 -51.75 -24.92 31.96
C ARG A 239 -51.48 -23.41 32.19
N ARG A 240 -51.35 -22.70 31.06
CA ARG A 240 -52.49 -21.97 30.44
C ARG A 240 -52.43 -22.04 28.91
N HIS A 241 -53.59 -22.19 28.27
CA HIS A 241 -53.80 -21.98 26.83
C HIS A 241 -54.14 -20.52 26.57
N SER A 242 -53.86 -20.07 25.34
CA SER A 242 -54.81 -19.28 24.55
C SER A 242 -54.46 -19.39 23.06
N ASP A 243 -55.01 -20.42 22.42
CA ASP A 243 -55.18 -20.48 20.96
C ASP A 243 -56.50 -19.76 20.57
N ILE A 244 -56.78 -19.74 19.26
CA ILE A 244 -58.08 -19.43 18.61
C ILE A 244 -58.34 -17.92 18.36
N SER A 245 -58.75 -17.45 17.17
CA SER A 245 -58.58 -17.86 15.75
C SER A 245 -59.25 -16.80 14.86
N ASN A 246 -58.95 -16.79 13.55
CA ASN A 246 -59.90 -16.71 12.42
C ASN A 246 -59.05 -16.63 11.11
N THR A 247 -58.98 -17.58 10.17
CA THR A 247 -60.00 -18.10 9.20
C THR A 247 -60.88 -17.02 8.56
N ALA A 248 -61.11 -16.96 7.24
CA ALA A 248 -60.61 -17.71 6.06
C ALA A 248 -60.82 -16.80 4.78
N THR A 249 -60.66 -17.16 3.50
CA THR A 249 -60.62 -18.45 2.75
C THR A 249 -60.02 -18.24 1.33
N TYR A 250 -59.82 -19.35 0.58
CA TYR A 250 -59.54 -19.51 -0.86
C TYR A 250 -58.07 -19.38 -1.32
N GLY A 251 -57.47 -20.34 -2.03
CA GLY A 251 -57.94 -21.67 -2.44
C GLY A 251 -57.60 -21.98 -3.90
N ASN A 252 -56.58 -22.82 -4.15
CA ASN A 252 -56.54 -23.75 -5.26
C ASN A 252 -55.47 -24.81 -5.04
N ASP A 253 -55.85 -26.08 -5.11
CA ASP A 253 -54.93 -27.23 -5.05
C ASP A 253 -54.33 -27.48 -6.44
N TYR A 254 -53.02 -27.77 -6.50
CA TYR A 254 -52.46 -28.74 -7.43
C TYR A 254 -51.30 -29.48 -6.75
N THR A 255 -51.50 -30.78 -6.55
CA THR A 255 -50.48 -31.71 -6.07
C THR A 255 -49.79 -32.38 -7.24
N GLU A 256 -48.47 -32.47 -7.23
CA GLU A 256 -47.75 -33.65 -7.70
C GLU A 256 -46.39 -33.74 -6.98
N ASN A 257 -46.00 -34.96 -6.59
CA ASN A 257 -44.70 -35.27 -5.99
C ASN A 257 -43.71 -35.62 -7.12
N ASP A 258 -42.41 -35.41 -6.90
CA ASP A 258 -41.50 -36.54 -6.62
C ASP A 258 -40.05 -36.08 -6.39
N ASP A 259 -39.24 -37.01 -5.91
CA ASP A 259 -37.88 -36.80 -5.38
C ASP A 259 -36.78 -36.58 -6.44
N ALA A 260 -35.62 -36.16 -5.92
CA ALA A 260 -34.35 -35.89 -6.59
C ALA A 260 -33.82 -36.92 -7.61
N ASP A 261 -33.16 -36.42 -8.66
CA ASP A 261 -31.79 -36.85 -9.00
C ASP A 261 -31.01 -35.73 -9.75
N SER A 262 -29.71 -35.94 -9.83
CA SER A 262 -28.59 -35.13 -10.31
C SER A 262 -28.57 -34.79 -11.82
N GLY A 263 -27.87 -33.70 -12.15
CA GLY A 263 -27.73 -33.21 -13.53
C GLY A 263 -26.63 -32.16 -13.73
N ILE A 264 -25.37 -32.61 -13.64
CA ILE A 264 -24.14 -32.07 -14.25
C ILE A 264 -24.21 -30.62 -14.79
N GLU A 265 -23.58 -29.67 -14.09
CA GLU A 265 -23.18 -28.39 -14.66
C GLU A 265 -22.00 -28.57 -15.62
N ALA A 266 -21.97 -27.81 -16.72
CA ALA A 266 -20.89 -27.83 -17.69
C ALA A 266 -19.90 -26.69 -17.40
N ASP A 267 -18.62 -27.02 -17.24
CA ASP A 267 -17.54 -26.05 -17.15
C ASP A 267 -17.36 -25.31 -18.50
N GLU A 268 -17.28 -23.97 -18.46
CA GLU A 268 -16.72 -23.18 -19.56
C GLU A 268 -15.27 -22.77 -19.18
N ASP A 269 -14.30 -23.37 -19.89
CA ASP A 269 -12.86 -23.12 -19.70
C ASP A 269 -12.46 -21.70 -20.16
N GLU A 270 -11.94 -20.87 -19.25
CA GLU A 270 -11.09 -19.72 -19.63
C GLU A 270 -9.62 -20.19 -19.85
N PRO A 271 -8.95 -19.76 -20.92
CA PRO A 271 -7.60 -20.23 -21.23
C PRO A 271 -6.54 -19.60 -20.30
N ALA A 272 -5.95 -20.42 -19.44
CA ALA A 272 -4.83 -20.02 -18.59
C ALA A 272 -3.61 -19.55 -19.41
N ALA A 273 -3.19 -18.30 -19.21
CA ALA A 273 -1.98 -17.75 -19.82
C ALA A 273 -0.72 -18.38 -19.18
N THR A 274 -0.05 -19.27 -19.92
CA THR A 274 1.16 -19.98 -19.48
C THR A 274 2.35 -19.03 -19.30
N ILE A 275 2.66 -18.66 -18.06
CA ILE A 275 3.89 -17.91 -17.72
C ILE A 275 5.09 -18.88 -17.71
N PRO A 276 6.22 -18.56 -18.37
CA PRO A 276 7.39 -19.45 -18.36
C PRO A 276 8.06 -19.54 -16.98
N SER A 277 8.02 -20.72 -16.38
CA SER A 277 8.74 -21.03 -15.14
C SER A 277 10.25 -21.14 -15.38
N GLN A 278 11.01 -20.10 -15.05
CA GLN A 278 12.46 -20.23 -14.84
C GLN A 278 12.78 -20.54 -13.36
N PRO A 279 13.81 -21.36 -13.07
CA PRO A 279 14.10 -21.79 -11.71
C PRO A 279 14.63 -20.65 -10.84
N PHE A 280 14.06 -20.51 -9.65
CA PHE A 280 14.55 -19.59 -8.61
C PHE A 280 15.95 -20.02 -8.15
N VAL A 281 16.98 -19.31 -8.60
CA VAL A 281 18.31 -19.36 -7.98
C VAL A 281 18.31 -18.43 -6.78
N ASN A 282 18.53 -19.02 -5.61
CA ASN A 282 18.55 -18.32 -4.33
C ASN A 282 19.90 -17.60 -4.15
N ASN A 283 20.07 -16.44 -4.80
CA ASN A 283 21.11 -15.48 -4.43
C ASN A 283 20.53 -14.55 -3.35
N GLU A 284 20.60 -15.04 -2.11
CA GLU A 284 20.69 -14.18 -0.93
C GLU A 284 22.15 -13.66 -0.89
N ASP A 285 22.33 -12.38 -0.54
CA ASP A 285 23.58 -11.60 -0.57
C ASP A 285 24.00 -10.95 -1.92
N ASN A 286 24.44 -9.68 -1.81
CA ASN A 286 25.06 -8.78 -2.80
C ASN A 286 24.27 -8.35 -4.07
N ILE A 287 23.32 -7.42 -3.91
CA ILE A 287 23.04 -6.37 -4.93
C ILE A 287 22.76 -5.02 -4.22
N MET A 288 23.81 -4.38 -3.66
CA MET A 288 23.81 -2.94 -3.37
C MET A 288 25.25 -2.37 -3.31
N GLU A 289 26.09 -2.75 -4.27
CA GLU A 289 27.41 -2.16 -4.49
C GLU A 289 27.58 -1.77 -5.95
N SER A 290 27.13 -0.56 -6.27
CA SER A 290 27.62 0.24 -7.40
C SER A 290 28.05 1.60 -6.84
N PHE A 291 29.08 1.58 -6.01
CA PHE A 291 29.76 2.76 -5.50
C PHE A 291 31.08 2.91 -6.25
N ASP A 292 31.16 3.89 -7.14
CA ASP A 292 32.45 4.52 -7.41
C ASP A 292 32.79 5.40 -6.21
N GLU A 293 33.99 5.25 -5.67
CA GLU A 293 34.43 5.83 -4.39
C GLU A 293 34.86 7.31 -4.51
N ASP A 294 34.37 8.01 -5.53
CA ASP A 294 34.67 9.41 -5.83
C ASP A 294 33.38 10.23 -5.82
N GLY A 295 33.48 11.53 -5.53
CA GLY A 295 32.34 12.46 -5.39
C GLY A 295 31.64 12.81 -6.70
N SER A 296 31.72 11.92 -7.71
CA SER A 296 31.14 12.08 -9.03
C SER A 296 29.62 11.97 -8.96
N ILE A 297 28.95 12.96 -9.55
CA ILE A 297 27.51 12.90 -9.78
C ILE A 297 27.27 11.77 -10.78
N VAL A 298 26.72 10.65 -10.31
CA VAL A 298 26.19 9.60 -11.20
C VAL A 298 25.13 10.28 -12.08
N VAL A 299 25.42 10.36 -13.37
CA VAL A 299 24.50 10.92 -14.37
C VAL A 299 23.63 9.76 -14.88
N PRO A 300 22.30 9.77 -14.64
CA PRO A 300 21.37 8.85 -15.28
C PRO A 300 21.69 8.62 -16.76
N SER A 301 22.04 7.38 -17.08
CA SER A 301 22.44 6.90 -18.40
C SER A 301 21.19 6.75 -19.29
N PRO A 302 21.22 7.14 -20.58
CA PRO A 302 20.06 7.02 -21.48
C PRO A 302 19.65 5.57 -21.82
N ALA A 303 20.20 4.56 -21.14
CA ALA A 303 19.92 3.15 -21.36
C ALA A 303 19.04 2.58 -20.24
N HIS A 304 17.74 2.41 -20.54
CA HIS A 304 16.74 1.71 -19.72
C HIS A 304 16.57 2.26 -18.29
N HIS A 305 15.78 3.33 -18.17
CA HIS A 305 15.33 3.87 -16.88
C HIS A 305 14.17 3.08 -16.23
N GLU A 306 13.78 1.90 -16.74
CA GLU A 306 12.64 1.13 -16.21
C GLU A 306 13.06 0.30 -14.98
N GLU A 307 12.23 0.27 -13.94
CA GLU A 307 12.51 -0.46 -12.69
C GLU A 307 12.59 -1.98 -12.91
N ASP A 308 13.53 -2.63 -12.23
CA ASP A 308 13.63 -4.10 -12.19
C ASP A 308 12.29 -4.74 -11.80
N PHE A 309 11.87 -5.77 -12.54
CA PHE A 309 10.58 -6.46 -12.29
C PHE A 309 10.37 -6.89 -10.83
N LYS A 310 11.44 -7.31 -10.14
CA LYS A 310 11.41 -7.68 -8.72
C LYS A 310 11.13 -6.47 -7.80
N ARG A 311 11.69 -5.30 -8.12
CA ARG A 311 11.45 -4.04 -7.40
C ARG A 311 10.05 -3.51 -7.67
N LEU A 312 9.61 -3.54 -8.92
CA LEU A 312 8.25 -3.20 -9.33
C LEU A 312 7.18 -4.03 -8.59
N VAL A 313 7.35 -5.36 -8.53
CA VAL A 313 6.45 -6.26 -7.78
C VAL A 313 6.43 -5.96 -6.27
N MET A 314 7.57 -5.59 -5.69
CA MET A 314 7.63 -5.19 -4.28
C MET A 314 6.92 -3.85 -4.03
N LEU A 315 7.14 -2.85 -4.90
CA LEU A 315 6.47 -1.55 -4.82
C LEU A 315 4.94 -1.70 -4.99
N GLU A 316 4.48 -2.47 -5.96
CA GLU A 316 3.06 -2.73 -6.18
C GLU A 316 2.40 -3.39 -4.96
N LEU A 317 3.08 -4.33 -4.30
CA LEU A 317 2.63 -4.90 -3.02
C LEU A 317 2.53 -3.84 -1.92
N LEU A 318 3.57 -3.03 -1.70
CA LEU A 318 3.57 -2.01 -0.64
C LEU A 318 2.48 -0.96 -0.87
N TYR A 319 2.33 -0.45 -2.09
CA TYR A 319 1.25 0.48 -2.44
C TYR A 319 -0.14 -0.15 -2.31
N THR A 320 -0.30 -1.45 -2.66
CA THR A 320 -1.56 -2.17 -2.43
C THR A 320 -1.90 -2.24 -0.93
N LEU A 321 -0.91 -2.51 -0.07
CA LEU A 321 -1.11 -2.52 1.38
C LEU A 321 -1.44 -1.12 1.94
N ASP A 322 -0.80 -0.06 1.44
CA ASP A 322 -1.12 1.33 1.81
C ASP A 322 -2.56 1.71 1.41
N CYS A 323 -2.99 1.41 0.17
CA CYS A 323 -4.37 1.66 -0.27
C CYS A 323 -5.40 0.95 0.62
N LEU A 324 -5.19 -0.34 0.89
CA LEU A 324 -6.06 -1.13 1.76
C LEU A 324 -6.01 -0.66 3.22
N GLY A 325 -4.86 -0.15 3.67
CA GLY A 325 -4.70 0.47 4.98
C GLY A 325 -5.54 1.73 5.09
N SER A 326 -5.34 2.70 4.19
CA SER A 326 -6.09 3.95 4.14
C SER A 326 -7.61 3.74 4.12
N MET A 327 -8.10 2.71 3.42
CA MET A 327 -9.52 2.34 3.40
C MET A 327 -9.95 1.40 4.54
N GLY A 328 -9.04 0.88 5.36
CA GLY A 328 -9.29 -0.23 6.28
C GLY A 328 -10.29 0.04 7.41
N GLU A 329 -10.54 1.31 7.75
CA GLU A 329 -11.53 1.71 8.77
C GLU A 329 -12.98 1.73 8.25
N TYR A 330 -13.18 1.76 6.93
CA TYR A 330 -14.49 1.88 6.29
C TYR A 330 -15.31 0.58 6.43
N VAL A 331 -16.63 0.70 6.57
CA VAL A 331 -17.52 -0.45 6.75
C VAL A 331 -17.73 -1.18 5.41
N GLU A 332 -17.68 -0.41 4.33
CA GLU A 332 -17.84 -0.78 2.93
C GLU A 332 -16.79 -1.83 2.51
N ILE A 333 -15.52 -1.63 2.88
CA ILE A 333 -14.43 -2.56 2.56
C ILE A 333 -14.49 -3.86 3.39
N PHE A 334 -15.14 -3.84 4.56
CA PHE A 334 -14.96 -4.92 5.54
C PHE A 334 -15.59 -6.25 5.09
N ALA A 335 -16.78 -6.23 4.50
CA ALA A 335 -17.41 -7.45 3.99
C ALA A 335 -16.67 -8.06 2.77
N PRO A 336 -16.25 -7.27 1.75
CA PRO A 336 -15.32 -7.72 0.73
C PRO A 336 -14.00 -8.29 1.28
N ALA A 337 -13.40 -7.64 2.28
CA ALA A 337 -12.14 -8.08 2.86
C ALA A 337 -12.24 -9.46 3.54
N LEU A 338 -13.36 -9.74 4.23
CA LEU A 338 -13.63 -11.08 4.76
C LEU A 338 -13.82 -12.12 3.65
N LYS A 339 -14.44 -11.76 2.53
CA LYS A 339 -14.63 -12.66 1.37
C LYS A 339 -13.31 -13.03 0.70
N GLU A 340 -12.35 -12.09 0.65
CA GLU A 340 -11.01 -12.30 0.10
C GLU A 340 -9.96 -12.75 1.14
N ASP A 341 -10.41 -13.28 2.29
CA ASP A 341 -9.55 -13.84 3.35
C ASP A 341 -8.42 -12.90 3.79
N ILE A 342 -8.79 -11.66 4.12
CA ILE A 342 -7.87 -10.63 4.62
C ILE A 342 -7.13 -11.07 5.90
N ILE A 343 -7.72 -11.96 6.70
CA ILE A 343 -7.12 -12.45 7.95
C ILE A 343 -5.92 -13.35 7.66
N THR A 344 -6.07 -14.37 6.80
CA THR A 344 -4.94 -15.23 6.41
C THR A 344 -3.91 -14.43 5.61
N THR A 345 -4.35 -13.48 4.79
CA THR A 345 -3.48 -12.56 4.03
C THR A 345 -2.59 -11.74 4.97
N ILE A 346 -3.16 -11.06 5.97
CA ILE A 346 -2.43 -10.30 6.98
C ILE A 346 -1.47 -11.19 7.76
N ILE A 347 -1.92 -12.35 8.27
CA ILE A 347 -1.05 -13.25 9.05
C ILE A 347 0.11 -13.77 8.18
N THR A 348 -0.14 -14.07 6.90
CA THR A 348 0.92 -14.44 5.93
C THR A 348 1.97 -13.34 5.80
N PHE A 349 1.57 -12.08 5.65
CA PHE A 349 2.53 -10.98 5.57
C PHE A 349 3.23 -10.68 6.90
N LEU A 350 2.60 -10.92 8.06
CA LEU A 350 3.25 -10.85 9.38
C LEU A 350 4.33 -11.93 9.59
N HIS A 351 4.34 -13.00 8.78
CA HIS A 351 5.43 -13.97 8.72
C HIS A 351 6.57 -13.58 7.76
N SER A 352 6.44 -12.49 7.00
CA SER A 352 7.48 -12.02 6.09
C SER A 352 8.74 -11.58 6.82
N LYS A 353 9.91 -11.87 6.25
CA LYS A 353 11.19 -11.33 6.72
C LYS A 353 11.45 -9.88 6.28
N ASN A 354 10.65 -9.32 5.37
CA ASN A 354 10.87 -7.99 4.82
C ASN A 354 10.32 -6.91 5.76
N PRO A 355 11.15 -6.00 6.31
CA PRO A 355 10.70 -4.99 7.27
C PRO A 355 9.67 -3.99 6.71
N ALA A 356 9.73 -3.69 5.40
CA ALA A 356 8.76 -2.80 4.77
C ALA A 356 7.38 -3.48 4.70
N VAL A 357 7.32 -4.74 4.24
CA VAL A 357 6.07 -5.53 4.20
C VAL A 357 5.48 -5.67 5.61
N LEU A 358 6.30 -5.96 6.62
CA LEU A 358 5.85 -5.98 8.02
C LEU A 358 5.26 -4.64 8.47
N SER A 359 5.95 -3.52 8.19
CA SER A 359 5.49 -2.18 8.58
C SER A 359 4.13 -1.83 7.96
N HIS A 360 3.97 -2.02 6.65
CA HIS A 360 2.72 -1.71 5.94
C HIS A 360 1.59 -2.66 6.38
N THR A 361 1.90 -3.94 6.65
CA THR A 361 0.95 -4.91 7.20
C THR A 361 0.49 -4.54 8.61
N MET A 362 1.37 -3.98 9.44
CA MET A 362 0.99 -3.50 10.78
C MET A 362 0.04 -2.30 10.70
N THR A 363 0.28 -1.34 9.80
CA THR A 363 -0.64 -0.22 9.53
C THR A 363 -2.00 -0.69 9.02
N LEU A 364 -2.00 -1.58 8.02
CA LEU A 364 -3.21 -2.25 7.51
C LEU A 364 -3.98 -2.94 8.66
N THR A 365 -3.28 -3.69 9.49
CA THR A 365 -3.87 -4.39 10.64
C THR A 365 -4.49 -3.41 11.62
N SER A 366 -3.81 -2.31 11.98
CA SER A 366 -4.33 -1.35 12.94
C SER A 366 -5.59 -0.62 12.46
N HIS A 367 -5.71 -0.36 11.16
CA HIS A 367 -6.93 0.24 10.59
C HIS A 367 -8.08 -0.78 10.59
N PHE A 368 -7.82 -2.03 10.20
CA PHE A 368 -8.84 -3.10 10.28
C PHE A 368 -9.28 -3.45 11.72
N LEU A 369 -8.50 -3.13 12.76
CA LEU A 369 -8.92 -3.29 14.16
C LEU A 369 -10.15 -2.43 14.54
N ALA A 370 -10.46 -1.37 13.79
CA ALA A 370 -11.72 -0.62 13.93
C ALA A 370 -12.95 -1.55 13.82
N HIS A 371 -12.86 -2.61 13.01
CA HIS A 371 -13.93 -3.58 12.83
C HIS A 371 -13.98 -4.57 14.00
N LYS A 372 -15.00 -4.44 14.85
CA LYS A 372 -15.26 -5.34 16.00
C LYS A 372 -15.20 -6.84 15.65
N LYS A 373 -15.71 -7.23 14.47
CA LYS A 373 -15.64 -8.62 13.98
C LYS A 373 -14.21 -9.03 13.64
N PHE A 374 -13.44 -8.20 12.92
CA PHE A 374 -12.02 -8.44 12.63
C PHE A 374 -11.22 -8.56 13.93
N SER A 375 -11.36 -7.59 14.83
CA SER A 375 -10.72 -7.56 16.14
C SER A 375 -10.98 -8.81 16.96
N PHE A 376 -12.19 -9.39 16.93
CA PHE A 376 -12.47 -10.65 17.61
C PHE A 376 -11.86 -11.87 16.93
N SER A 377 -11.93 -11.97 15.59
CA SER A 377 -11.30 -13.06 14.85
C SER A 377 -9.78 -13.07 15.03
N LEU A 378 -9.15 -11.90 14.87
CA LEU A 378 -7.71 -11.74 15.11
C LEU A 378 -7.36 -12.02 16.57
N LYS A 379 -8.14 -11.55 17.55
CA LYS A 379 -7.91 -11.89 18.98
C LYS A 379 -8.08 -13.38 19.27
N ALA A 380 -8.96 -14.09 18.58
CA ALA A 380 -9.17 -15.53 18.76
C ALA A 380 -7.97 -16.34 18.25
N ILE A 381 -7.41 -15.94 17.10
CA ILE A 381 -6.22 -16.52 16.48
C ILE A 381 -4.96 -16.07 17.24
N CYS A 382 -4.64 -14.78 17.18
CA CYS A 382 -3.38 -14.22 17.65
C CYS A 382 -3.25 -14.13 19.18
N ARG A 383 -4.23 -14.64 19.96
CA ARG A 383 -4.37 -14.52 21.44
C ARG A 383 -3.06 -14.12 22.10
N LEU A 384 -2.86 -12.80 22.20
CA LEU A 384 -1.56 -12.24 22.55
C LEU A 384 -1.08 -12.88 23.84
N SER A 385 0.20 -13.23 23.88
CA SER A 385 0.94 -13.72 25.03
C SER A 385 1.07 -12.63 26.11
N LEU A 386 -0.05 -12.04 26.52
CA LEU A 386 -0.19 -11.37 27.79
C LEU A 386 0.00 -12.47 28.84
N PRO A 387 1.08 -12.46 29.62
CA PRO A 387 1.16 -13.33 30.77
C PRO A 387 -0.06 -13.04 31.65
N GLU A 388 -0.73 -14.09 32.12
CA GLU A 388 -1.64 -13.95 33.25
C GLU A 388 -0.85 -13.25 34.34
N LYS A 389 -1.29 -12.05 34.73
CA LYS A 389 -0.67 -11.33 35.85
C LYS A 389 -0.67 -12.31 37.01
N THR A 390 0.50 -12.65 37.51
CA THR A 390 0.64 -13.35 38.78
C THR A 390 -0.17 -12.58 39.79
N ALA A 391 -1.23 -13.21 40.30
CA ALA A 391 -1.96 -12.71 41.44
C ALA A 391 -0.99 -12.78 42.63
N VAL A 392 -0.30 -11.67 42.87
CA VAL A 392 0.37 -11.44 44.15
C VAL A 392 -0.75 -11.12 45.13
N ASP A 393 -1.04 -12.07 46.00
CA ASP A 393 -2.06 -11.90 47.05
C ASP A 393 -1.78 -10.63 47.86
N PRO A 394 -2.80 -9.83 48.19
CA PRO A 394 -2.63 -8.66 49.02
C PRO A 394 -2.37 -9.09 50.47
N ILE A 395 -1.10 -9.01 50.88
CA ILE A 395 -0.58 -8.83 52.25
C ILE A 395 -1.45 -9.47 53.35
N GLY A 396 -1.07 -10.69 53.74
CA GLY A 396 -1.54 -11.31 54.98
C GLY A 396 -0.40 -11.45 55.99
N LEU A 397 -0.43 -10.59 57.03
CA LEU A 397 0.50 -10.47 58.19
C LEU A 397 1.87 -9.85 57.90
#